data_AF-A0A2N7JIR5-F1
#
_entry.id   AF-A0A2N7JIR5-F1
#
_cell.length_a   1.000
_cell.length_b   1.000
_cell.length_c   1.000
_cell.angle_alpha   90.00
_cell.angle_beta   90.00
_cell.angle_gamma   90.00
#
_symmetry.space_group_name_H-M   'P 1'
#
loop_
_entity.id
_entity.type
_entity.pdbx_description
1 polymer ?
#
loop_
_entity_poly.entity_id
_entity_poly.type
_entity_poly.pdbx_seq_one_letter_code
_entity_poly.pdbx_strand_id
1 'polypeptide(L)'
;MKDIKIIKGDFSGETWRLEKDRIEAGFYKLRQVPFSEVIELKKLETTRKEHFVEFSLADGKNFTSSMSKKTYESCYKLFIESGNQPKDLTLPVHGKSKSNVILSGLGVLFLIGLFGGGEPEKELVTSDKATLCKAYIGEMFGKPTASIDNYKNSEGLVYVRYIRSSDNTAWSYVCDVSGDSMVWAGWLHDSQSWGRWRNEDKVKLKYNDTSKKIAFTMVDTGNRVEVQL
;
A
#
# COMPACT_ATOMS: atom_id res chain seq x y z
N MET A 1 18.41 -13.24 19.70
CA MET A 1 16.95 -13.17 19.47
C MET A 1 16.64 -11.94 18.63
N LYS A 2 15.54 -11.94 17.88
CA LYS A 2 15.13 -10.79 17.07
C LYS A 2 14.13 -9.97 17.90
N ASP A 3 14.67 -9.13 18.78
CA ASP A 3 13.85 -8.38 19.73
C ASP A 3 13.33 -7.08 19.10
N ILE A 4 12.10 -6.73 19.47
CA ILE A 4 11.36 -5.54 19.04
C ILE A 4 10.88 -4.84 20.32
N LYS A 5 11.39 -3.64 20.58
CA LYS A 5 11.02 -2.86 21.75
C LYS A 5 9.92 -1.87 21.37
N ILE A 6 8.72 -2.02 21.91
CA ILE A 6 7.62 -1.08 21.62
C ILE A 6 7.75 0.13 22.54
N ILE A 7 7.98 1.29 21.94
CA ILE A 7 8.27 2.55 22.66
C ILE A 7 7.06 3.47 22.76
N LYS A 8 6.05 3.29 21.90
CA LYS A 8 4.83 4.12 21.86
C LYS A 8 3.68 3.36 21.19
N GLY A 9 2.44 3.65 21.57
CA GLY A 9 1.22 3.11 20.95
C GLY A 9 0.58 1.97 21.73
N ASP A 10 -0.25 1.18 21.05
CA ASP A 10 -1.23 0.24 21.63
C ASP A 10 -0.63 -0.98 22.37
N PHE A 11 0.70 -1.04 22.47
CA PHE A 11 1.44 -2.11 23.15
C PHE A 11 2.70 -1.58 23.87
N SER A 12 2.71 -0.29 24.20
CA SER A 12 3.86 0.37 24.81
C SER A 12 4.25 -0.24 26.17
N GLY A 13 5.55 -0.28 26.45
CA GLY A 13 6.10 -0.80 27.70
C GLY A 13 6.53 -2.27 27.67
N GLU A 14 6.42 -2.93 26.50
CA GLU A 14 6.70 -4.36 26.37
C GLU A 14 7.81 -4.66 25.35
N THR A 15 8.50 -5.78 25.58
CA THR A 15 9.46 -6.34 24.63
C THR A 15 8.81 -7.51 23.88
N TRP A 16 8.78 -7.38 22.57
CA TRP A 16 8.22 -8.33 21.64
C TRP A 16 9.32 -9.07 20.89
N ARG A 17 9.02 -10.26 20.38
CA ARG A 17 9.95 -11.09 19.63
C ARG A 17 9.40 -11.36 18.24
N LEU A 18 10.27 -11.26 17.25
CA LEU A 18 9.96 -11.65 15.89
C LEU A 18 10.08 -13.16 15.72
N GLU A 19 8.96 -13.81 15.41
CA GLU A 19 8.87 -15.21 15.03
C GLU A 19 8.65 -15.33 13.51
N LYS A 20 8.51 -16.57 13.02
CA LYS A 20 8.51 -16.88 11.57
C LYS A 20 7.49 -16.06 10.76
N ASP A 21 6.34 -15.74 11.32
CA ASP A 21 5.21 -15.08 10.63
C ASP A 21 4.47 -14.06 11.51
N ARG A 22 4.98 -13.77 12.71
CA ARG A 22 4.29 -12.94 13.69
C ARG A 22 5.25 -12.30 14.69
N ILE A 23 4.75 -11.29 15.39
CA ILE A 23 5.39 -10.68 16.54
C ILE A 23 4.68 -11.17 17.80
N GLU A 24 5.41 -11.63 18.82
CA GLU A 24 4.82 -12.19 20.05
C GLU A 24 5.38 -11.52 21.31
N ALA A 25 4.54 -11.39 22.35
CA ALA A 25 4.96 -10.95 23.68
C ALA A 25 4.47 -11.88 24.81
N GLY A 26 5.26 -11.92 25.89
CA GLY A 26 5.00 -12.70 27.10
C GLY A 26 5.61 -14.11 27.09
N PHE A 27 5.88 -14.64 28.29
CA PHE A 27 6.51 -15.96 28.48
C PHE A 27 5.69 -17.14 27.91
N TYR A 28 4.38 -16.94 27.71
CA TYR A 28 3.45 -17.96 27.18
C TYR A 28 2.77 -17.53 25.87
N LYS A 29 3.34 -16.60 25.11
CA LYS A 29 2.76 -16.13 23.82
C LYS A 29 1.34 -15.58 23.92
N LEU A 30 1.01 -14.93 25.04
CA LEU A 30 -0.33 -14.44 25.37
C LEU A 30 -0.84 -13.39 24.38
N ARG A 31 0.07 -12.70 23.68
CA ARG A 31 -0.24 -11.71 22.67
C ARG A 31 0.60 -11.93 21.43
N GLN A 32 -0.06 -11.90 20.27
CA GLN A 32 0.54 -12.13 18.97
C GLN A 32 -0.03 -11.12 17.98
N VAL A 33 0.82 -10.63 17.08
CA VAL A 33 0.47 -9.80 15.94
C VAL A 33 1.00 -10.51 14.69
N PRO A 34 0.15 -11.23 13.95
CA PRO A 34 0.51 -11.79 12.64
C PRO A 34 0.97 -10.70 11.67
N PHE A 35 1.97 -10.97 10.83
CA PHE A 35 2.38 -10.01 9.79
C PHE A 35 1.30 -9.78 8.72
N SER A 36 0.35 -10.70 8.60
CA SER A 36 -0.86 -10.51 7.79
C SER A 36 -1.77 -9.39 8.30
N GLU A 37 -1.65 -8.99 9.57
CA GLU A 37 -2.42 -7.89 10.15
C GLU A 37 -1.71 -6.55 10.04
N VAL A 38 -0.41 -6.54 9.71
CA VAL A 38 0.36 -5.31 9.52
C VAL A 38 0.05 -4.75 8.15
N ILE A 39 -0.67 -3.63 8.11
CA ILE A 39 -1.09 -2.94 6.87
C ILE A 39 -0.08 -1.89 6.43
N GLU A 40 0.71 -1.36 7.35
CA GLU A 40 1.75 -0.39 7.05
C GLU A 40 2.97 -0.61 7.95
N LEU A 41 4.15 -0.53 7.33
CA LEU A 41 5.43 -0.59 8.02
C LEU A 41 6.27 0.60 7.58
N LYS A 42 6.25 1.66 8.40
CA LYS A 42 6.89 2.94 8.10
C LYS A 42 8.19 3.07 8.88
N LYS A 43 9.29 3.24 8.16
CA LYS A 43 10.59 3.56 8.76
C LYS A 43 10.60 5.04 9.13
N LEU A 44 10.92 5.36 10.39
CA LEU A 44 10.95 6.74 10.87
C LEU A 44 12.38 7.27 10.83
N GLU A 45 13.17 6.93 11.83
CA GLU A 45 14.53 7.41 12.01
C GLU A 45 15.51 6.24 12.16
N THR A 46 16.78 6.48 11.82
CA THR A 46 17.85 5.49 11.98
C THR A 46 18.98 6.11 12.78
N THR A 47 19.34 5.45 13.88
CA THR A 47 20.58 5.74 14.60
C THR A 47 21.66 4.73 14.19
N ARG A 48 22.90 4.90 14.64
CA ARG A 48 23.99 3.96 14.33
C ARG A 48 23.72 2.51 14.78
N LYS A 49 22.75 2.27 15.68
CA LYS A 49 22.49 0.96 16.27
C LYS A 49 21.03 0.50 16.16
N GLU A 50 20.09 1.43 16.06
CA GLU A 50 18.66 1.14 16.15
C GLU A 50 17.86 1.77 15.01
N HIS A 51 16.86 1.03 14.55
CA HIS A 51 15.86 1.44 13.59
C HIS A 51 14.54 1.68 14.31
N PHE A 52 13.96 2.85 14.09
CA PHE A 52 12.64 3.20 14.57
C PHE A 52 11.61 2.92 13.48
N VAL A 53 10.62 2.10 13.80
CA VAL A 53 9.63 1.60 12.84
C VAL A 53 8.25 1.71 13.45
N GLU A 54 7.34 2.34 12.71
CA GLU A 54 5.93 2.41 13.02
C GLU A 54 5.18 1.28 12.29
N PHE A 55 4.41 0.52 13.06
CA PHE A 55 3.53 -0.54 12.58
C PHE A 55 2.11 -0.03 12.69
N SER A 56 1.36 -0.11 11.61
CA SER A 56 -0.10 0.09 11.61
C SER A 56 -0.77 -1.25 11.35
N LEU A 57 -1.79 -1.56 12.14
CA LEU A 57 -2.54 -2.80 12.08
C LEU A 57 -3.92 -2.60 11.48
N ALA A 58 -4.47 -3.66 10.89
CA ALA A 58 -5.80 -3.65 10.27
C ALA A 58 -6.95 -3.32 11.24
N ASP A 59 -6.75 -3.51 12.54
CA ASP A 59 -7.73 -3.19 13.59
C ASP A 59 -7.65 -1.73 14.07
N GLY A 60 -6.87 -0.89 13.37
CA GLY A 60 -6.68 0.52 13.68
C GLY A 60 -5.64 0.79 14.76
N LYS A 61 -5.07 -0.25 15.37
CA LYS A 61 -3.97 -0.07 16.32
C LYS A 61 -2.69 0.32 15.60
N ASN A 62 -1.87 1.10 16.29
CA ASN A 62 -0.54 1.42 15.82
C ASN A 62 0.46 1.39 16.97
N PHE A 63 1.71 1.13 16.62
CA PHE A 63 2.79 1.22 17.58
C PHE A 63 4.11 1.55 16.92
N THR A 64 4.90 2.36 17.62
CA THR A 64 6.29 2.64 17.26
C THR A 64 7.20 1.71 18.03
N SER A 65 8.17 1.15 17.35
CA SER A 65 9.16 0.24 17.92
C SER A 65 10.58 0.63 17.58
N SER A 66 11.52 0.25 18.44
CA SER A 66 12.96 0.26 18.18
C SER A 66 13.48 -1.17 18.06
N MET A 67 14.34 -1.42 17.07
CA MET A 67 14.94 -2.73 16.82
C MET A 67 16.28 -2.65 16.11
N SER A 68 17.02 -3.76 16.10
CA SER A 68 18.26 -3.87 15.33
C SER A 68 18.00 -3.85 13.81
N LYS A 69 19.00 -3.43 13.01
CA LYS A 69 18.94 -3.48 11.54
C LYS A 69 18.52 -4.85 11.01
N LYS A 70 19.10 -5.93 11.55
CA LYS A 70 18.79 -7.32 11.15
C LYS A 70 17.35 -7.71 11.48
N THR A 71 16.83 -7.25 12.62
CA THR A 71 15.42 -7.45 12.99
C THR A 71 14.51 -6.71 12.02
N TYR A 72 14.80 -5.45 11.74
CA TYR A 72 14.05 -4.62 10.80
C TYR A 72 14.00 -5.23 9.39
N GLU A 73 15.15 -5.66 8.83
CA GLU A 73 15.21 -6.33 7.54
C GLU A 73 14.34 -7.61 7.51
N SER A 74 14.26 -8.31 8.65
CA SER A 74 13.40 -9.50 8.78
C SER A 74 11.92 -9.13 8.83
N CYS A 75 11.53 -8.11 9.59
CA CYS A 75 10.15 -7.61 9.62
C CYS A 75 9.71 -7.13 8.24
N TYR A 76 10.57 -6.37 7.56
CA TYR A 76 10.30 -5.88 6.21
C TYR A 76 10.12 -7.05 5.23
N LYS A 77 11.01 -8.04 5.27
CA LYS A 77 10.88 -9.24 4.44
C LYS A 77 9.54 -9.96 4.68
N LEU A 78 9.16 -10.19 5.94
CA LEU A 78 7.89 -10.84 6.27
C LEU A 78 6.68 -10.00 5.86
N PHE A 79 6.77 -8.68 5.98
CA PHE A 79 5.74 -7.75 5.52
C PHE A 79 5.53 -7.87 4.00
N ILE A 80 6.61 -7.92 3.22
CA ILE A 80 6.55 -8.15 1.75
C ILE A 80 6.02 -9.55 1.41
N GLU A 81 6.54 -10.59 2.07
CA GLU A 81 6.11 -11.99 1.87
C GLU A 81 4.64 -12.20 2.24
N SER A 82 4.08 -11.38 3.14
CA SER A 82 2.65 -11.36 3.48
C SER A 82 1.80 -10.62 2.43
N GLY A 83 2.39 -10.13 1.35
CA GLY A 83 1.69 -9.45 0.26
C GLY A 83 1.46 -7.95 0.47
N ASN A 84 2.06 -7.35 1.51
CA ASN A 84 1.91 -5.93 1.78
C ASN A 84 2.90 -5.07 0.97
N GLN A 85 2.50 -3.86 0.59
CA GLN A 85 3.34 -2.89 -0.13
C GLN A 85 3.79 -1.77 0.82
N PRO A 86 5.11 -1.52 0.96
CA PRO A 86 5.62 -0.52 1.90
C PRO A 86 5.49 0.88 1.29
N LYS A 87 5.06 1.84 2.11
CA LYS A 87 4.87 3.24 1.68
C LYS A 87 6.17 4.06 1.66
N ASP A 88 7.28 3.51 2.18
CA ASP A 88 8.61 4.17 2.17
C ASP A 88 9.70 3.18 1.70
N LEU A 89 10.27 3.45 0.52
CA LEU A 89 11.26 2.61 -0.16
C LEU A 89 12.73 2.97 0.20
N THR A 90 12.99 3.79 1.21
CA THR A 90 14.36 4.15 1.60
C THR A 90 15.07 3.06 2.43
N LEU A 91 15.32 1.91 1.78
CA LEU A 91 16.24 0.89 2.26
C LEU A 91 17.59 0.98 1.52
N PRO A 92 18.75 0.98 2.22
CA PRO A 92 20.02 0.68 1.60
C PRO A 92 20.17 -0.85 1.50
N VAL A 93 19.62 -1.46 0.45
CA VAL A 93 19.97 -2.84 0.07
C VAL A 93 21.06 -2.77 -1.01
N HIS A 94 22.28 -2.42 -0.59
CA HIS A 94 23.45 -2.85 -1.35
C HIS A 94 23.71 -4.32 -1.02
N GLY A 95 23.08 -5.21 -1.80
CA GLY A 95 23.63 -6.54 -2.00
C GLY A 95 24.98 -6.38 -2.69
N LYS A 96 26.06 -6.66 -1.95
CA LYS A 96 27.42 -6.72 -2.50
C LYS A 96 27.47 -7.75 -3.63
N SER A 97 27.39 -7.30 -4.88
CA SER A 97 27.94 -8.06 -5.99
C SER A 97 29.45 -7.88 -5.96
N LYS A 98 30.16 -8.92 -5.52
CA LYS A 98 31.60 -9.04 -5.79
C LYS A 98 31.74 -9.66 -7.17
N SER A 99 32.17 -8.87 -8.15
CA SER A 99 33.11 -9.35 -9.16
C SER A 99 33.91 -8.18 -9.69
N ASN A 100 35.24 -8.30 -9.56
CA ASN A 100 36.23 -7.45 -10.19
C ASN A 100 36.25 -7.68 -11.71
N VAL A 101 37.07 -6.86 -12.42
CA VAL A 101 37.56 -6.99 -13.81
C VAL A 101 36.66 -6.24 -14.82
N ILE A 102 37.05 -5.21 -15.60
CA ILE A 102 38.35 -4.65 -16.03
C ILE A 102 38.25 -3.15 -16.39
N LEU A 103 39.40 -2.50 -16.28
CA LEU A 103 39.86 -1.17 -16.68
C LEU A 103 39.76 -0.85 -18.20
N SER A 104 39.21 0.31 -18.56
CA SER A 104 39.62 1.20 -19.67
C SER A 104 38.63 2.38 -19.71
N GLY A 105 38.97 3.66 -19.58
CA GLY A 105 40.05 4.42 -20.21
C GLY A 105 39.39 5.42 -21.18
N LEU A 106 39.54 6.74 -20.91
CA LEU A 106 39.04 7.91 -21.67
C LEU A 106 37.50 8.04 -21.75
N GLY A 107 36.85 9.17 -21.47
CA GLY A 107 37.24 10.57 -21.62
C GLY A 107 36.28 11.23 -22.60
N VAL A 108 35.10 11.71 -22.16
CA VAL A 108 34.24 12.63 -22.93
C VAL A 108 33.45 13.51 -21.96
N LEU A 109 33.69 14.82 -22.05
CA LEU A 109 32.79 15.89 -21.64
C LEU A 109 31.44 15.76 -22.37
N PHE A 110 30.31 15.79 -21.67
CA PHE A 110 29.07 16.25 -22.31
C PHE A 110 28.19 17.07 -21.37
N LEU A 111 27.69 18.14 -21.97
CA LEU A 111 26.93 19.26 -21.46
C LEU A 111 25.54 18.88 -20.90
N ILE A 112 25.08 19.70 -19.95
CA ILE A 112 23.73 20.28 -19.81
C ILE A 112 22.58 19.42 -20.34
N GLY A 113 21.78 18.89 -19.40
CA GLY A 113 20.41 18.43 -19.63
C GLY A 113 19.48 19.01 -18.56
N LEU A 114 18.97 20.21 -18.83
CA LEU A 114 17.66 20.65 -18.31
C LEU A 114 16.60 19.61 -18.75
N PHE A 115 15.46 19.60 -18.06
CA PHE A 115 14.28 18.74 -18.23
C PHE A 115 14.22 17.49 -17.33
N GLY A 116 13.94 17.76 -16.06
CA GLY A 116 13.26 16.83 -15.16
C GLY A 116 12.09 17.54 -14.47
N GLY A 117 11.25 18.22 -15.24
CA GLY A 117 9.97 18.73 -14.75
C GLY A 117 9.04 17.56 -14.50
N GLY A 118 9.14 16.95 -13.32
CA GLY A 118 8.04 16.16 -12.79
C GLY A 118 6.87 17.12 -12.59
N GLU A 119 5.80 16.96 -13.37
CA GLU A 119 4.57 17.67 -13.10
C GLU A 119 4.16 17.40 -11.64
N PRO A 120 3.75 18.43 -10.88
CA PRO A 120 3.30 18.24 -9.52
C PRO A 120 2.09 17.29 -9.53
N GLU A 121 2.26 16.17 -8.85
CA GLU A 121 1.22 15.15 -8.69
C GLU A 121 -0.01 15.78 -8.04
N LYS A 122 -1.15 15.78 -8.76
CA LYS A 122 -2.37 16.38 -8.24
C LYS A 122 -2.91 15.52 -7.08
N GLU A 123 -2.94 16.11 -5.89
CA GLU A 123 -3.59 15.48 -4.73
C GLU A 123 -5.11 15.53 -4.89
N LEU A 124 -5.75 14.35 -4.93
CA LEU A 124 -7.20 14.20 -5.03
C LEU A 124 -7.84 14.24 -3.65
N VAL A 125 -8.94 14.99 -3.52
CA VAL A 125 -9.77 14.96 -2.32
C VAL A 125 -10.54 13.65 -2.21
N THR A 126 -10.97 13.28 -1.00
CA THR A 126 -11.64 12.00 -0.73
C THR A 126 -12.90 11.77 -1.57
N SER A 127 -13.68 12.83 -1.86
CA SER A 127 -14.87 12.73 -2.72
C SER A 127 -14.52 12.32 -4.15
N ASP A 128 -13.42 12.86 -4.70
CA ASP A 128 -12.95 12.56 -6.05
C ASP A 128 -12.50 11.10 -6.13
N LYS A 129 -11.76 10.64 -5.11
CA LYS A 129 -11.35 9.24 -4.99
C LYS A 129 -12.55 8.30 -4.87
N ALA A 130 -13.60 8.72 -4.15
CA ALA A 130 -14.86 7.97 -4.06
C ALA A 130 -15.55 7.84 -5.41
N THR A 131 -15.68 8.93 -6.16
CA THR A 131 -16.26 8.93 -7.50
C THR A 131 -15.46 8.05 -8.46
N LEU A 132 -14.13 8.12 -8.41
CA LEU A 132 -13.25 7.27 -9.20
C LEU A 132 -13.41 5.78 -8.89
N CYS A 133 -13.37 5.41 -7.60
CA CYS A 133 -13.53 4.01 -7.19
C CYS A 133 -14.89 3.45 -7.62
N LYS A 134 -15.97 4.23 -7.46
CA LYS A 134 -17.30 3.85 -7.95
C LYS A 134 -17.30 3.63 -9.46
N ALA A 135 -16.71 4.54 -10.24
CA ALA A 135 -16.66 4.41 -11.69
C ALA A 135 -15.83 3.19 -12.12
N TYR A 136 -14.74 2.91 -11.42
CA TYR A 136 -13.85 1.80 -11.71
C TYR A 136 -14.49 0.43 -11.45
N ILE A 137 -15.05 0.25 -10.25
CA ILE A 137 -15.81 -0.94 -9.90
C ILE A 137 -17.07 -1.07 -10.77
N GLY A 138 -17.70 0.06 -11.10
CA GLY A 138 -18.86 0.12 -11.99
C GLY A 138 -18.55 -0.42 -13.38
N GLU A 139 -17.50 0.08 -14.02
CA GLU A 139 -17.07 -0.40 -15.33
C GLU A 139 -16.70 -1.89 -15.29
N MET A 140 -15.88 -2.29 -14.31
CA MET A 140 -15.40 -3.66 -14.19
C MET A 140 -16.50 -4.71 -14.03
N PHE A 141 -17.55 -4.38 -13.26
CA PHE A 141 -18.65 -5.33 -12.97
C PHE A 141 -19.95 -5.02 -13.71
N GLY A 142 -19.91 -4.10 -14.69
CA GLY A 142 -21.09 -3.67 -15.45
C GLY A 142 -22.19 -3.17 -14.52
N LYS A 143 -21.86 -2.22 -13.64
CA LYS A 143 -22.78 -1.59 -12.70
C LYS A 143 -22.79 -0.08 -12.91
N PRO A 144 -23.97 0.57 -12.96
CA PRO A 144 -24.05 2.02 -12.99
C PRO A 144 -23.39 2.62 -11.74
N THR A 145 -22.53 3.64 -11.91
CA THR A 145 -21.83 4.33 -10.82
C THR A 145 -22.78 4.81 -9.71
N ALA A 146 -24.00 5.25 -10.09
CA ALA A 146 -25.03 5.70 -9.16
C ALA A 146 -25.63 4.59 -8.28
N SER A 147 -25.51 3.32 -8.68
CA SER A 147 -25.99 2.16 -7.92
C SER A 147 -24.97 1.61 -6.91
N ILE A 148 -23.78 2.21 -6.90
CA ILE A 148 -22.69 1.86 -6.00
C ILE A 148 -22.64 2.93 -4.93
N ASP A 149 -22.60 2.53 -3.67
CA ASP A 149 -22.48 3.43 -2.51
C ASP A 149 -21.03 3.50 -2.04
N ASN A 150 -20.58 4.71 -1.68
CA ASN A 150 -19.38 4.87 -0.87
C ASN A 150 -19.83 4.85 0.59
N TYR A 151 -19.47 3.80 1.33
CA TYR A 151 -19.99 3.58 2.68
C TYR A 151 -18.94 3.82 3.78
N LYS A 152 -17.66 3.90 3.40
CA LYS A 152 -16.56 4.17 4.32
C LYS A 152 -15.37 4.77 3.54
N ASN A 153 -14.66 5.69 4.17
CA ASN A 153 -13.33 6.12 3.75
C ASN A 153 -12.43 6.08 4.97
N SER A 154 -11.27 5.43 4.88
CA SER A 154 -10.35 5.26 6.00
C SER A 154 -8.94 5.07 5.47
N GLU A 155 -7.94 5.71 6.07
CA GLU A 155 -6.52 5.46 5.77
C GLU A 155 -6.13 5.67 4.29
N GLY A 156 -6.79 6.61 3.62
CA GLY A 156 -6.59 6.89 2.19
C GLY A 156 -7.28 5.89 1.25
N LEU A 157 -7.94 4.87 1.80
CA LEU A 157 -8.71 3.88 1.08
C LEU A 157 -10.18 4.26 0.98
N VAL A 158 -10.78 3.85 -0.13
CA VAL A 158 -12.17 4.14 -0.48
C VAL A 158 -12.94 2.83 -0.51
N TYR A 159 -13.99 2.73 0.30
CA TYR A 159 -14.79 1.52 0.38
C TYR A 159 -16.14 1.73 -0.30
N VAL A 160 -16.44 0.85 -1.24
CA VAL A 160 -17.67 0.91 -2.02
C VAL A 160 -18.42 -0.41 -1.97
N ARG A 161 -19.74 -0.34 -2.11
CA ARG A 161 -20.62 -1.50 -2.08
C ARG A 161 -21.76 -1.32 -3.06
N TYR A 162 -22.26 -2.42 -3.62
CA TYR A 162 -23.56 -2.45 -4.27
C TYR A 162 -24.34 -3.71 -3.91
N ILE A 163 -25.64 -3.70 -4.16
CA ILE A 163 -26.48 -4.89 -4.13
C ILE A 163 -26.65 -5.40 -5.55
N ARG A 164 -26.27 -6.66 -5.79
CA ARG A 164 -26.41 -7.27 -7.10
C ARG A 164 -27.88 -7.64 -7.32
N SER A 165 -28.51 -7.04 -8.31
CA SER A 165 -29.95 -7.22 -8.57
C SER A 165 -30.36 -8.66 -8.94
N SER A 166 -29.45 -9.47 -9.50
CA SER A 166 -29.77 -10.83 -9.94
C SER A 166 -30.03 -11.79 -8.77
N ASP A 167 -29.46 -11.54 -7.60
CA ASP A 167 -29.56 -12.44 -6.44
C ASP A 167 -29.64 -11.73 -5.09
N ASN A 168 -29.79 -10.40 -5.10
CA ASN A 168 -29.87 -9.54 -3.91
C ASN A 168 -28.69 -9.68 -2.93
N THR A 169 -27.53 -10.16 -3.41
CA THR A 169 -26.34 -10.28 -2.58
C THR A 169 -25.57 -8.96 -2.52
N ALA A 170 -24.96 -8.69 -1.37
CA ALA A 170 -24.12 -7.50 -1.17
C ALA A 170 -22.67 -7.77 -1.62
N TRP A 171 -22.13 -6.90 -2.46
CA TRP A 171 -20.74 -6.97 -2.93
C TRP A 171 -20.00 -5.73 -2.48
N SER A 172 -18.87 -5.93 -1.79
CA SER A 172 -18.07 -4.85 -1.22
C SER A 172 -16.66 -4.89 -1.79
N TYR A 173 -16.12 -3.71 -2.04
CA TYR A 173 -14.82 -3.48 -2.64
C TYR A 173 -14.11 -2.35 -1.91
N VAL A 174 -12.79 -2.41 -1.91
CA VAL A 174 -11.93 -1.32 -1.45
C VAL A 174 -11.00 -0.93 -2.59
N CYS A 175 -10.86 0.37 -2.81
CA CYS A 175 -9.91 0.93 -3.76
C CYS A 175 -8.82 1.70 -3.02
N ASP A 176 -7.59 1.54 -3.51
CA ASP A 176 -6.52 2.50 -3.27
C ASP A 176 -6.44 3.42 -4.49
N VAL A 177 -6.66 4.71 -4.27
CA VAL A 177 -6.56 5.77 -5.27
C VAL A 177 -5.46 6.70 -4.82
N SER A 178 -4.24 6.37 -5.24
CA SER A 178 -3.02 7.06 -4.82
C SER A 178 -2.16 7.41 -6.04
N GLY A 179 -1.67 8.64 -6.01
CA GLY A 179 -0.88 9.22 -7.07
C GLY A 179 -1.59 9.23 -8.42
N ASP A 180 -0.92 8.70 -9.44
CA ASP A 180 -1.44 8.53 -10.80
C ASP A 180 -2.09 7.17 -11.05
N SER A 181 -2.44 6.40 -10.01
CA SER A 181 -2.91 5.02 -10.20
C SER A 181 -4.08 4.61 -9.30
N MET A 182 -4.74 3.52 -9.68
CA MET A 182 -5.82 2.94 -8.91
C MET A 182 -5.81 1.42 -8.99
N VAL A 183 -6.02 0.77 -7.84
CA VAL A 183 -6.09 -0.68 -7.66
C VAL A 183 -7.19 -1.03 -6.66
N TRP A 184 -7.67 -2.28 -6.68
CA TRP A 184 -8.80 -2.70 -5.86
C TRP A 184 -8.61 -4.08 -5.21
N ALA A 185 -9.38 -4.34 -4.15
CA ALA A 185 -9.58 -5.65 -3.55
C ALA A 185 -11.06 -5.89 -3.23
N GLY A 186 -11.49 -7.14 -3.34
CA GLY A 186 -12.86 -7.56 -3.04
C GLY A 186 -13.00 -8.10 -1.63
N TRP A 187 -14.18 -7.95 -1.04
CA TRP A 187 -14.53 -8.62 0.21
C TRP A 187 -14.85 -10.09 -0.03
N LEU A 188 -14.24 -10.98 0.77
CA LEU A 188 -14.48 -12.41 0.76
C LEU A 188 -15.44 -12.76 1.90
N HIS A 189 -16.68 -13.12 1.55
CA HIS A 189 -17.72 -13.41 2.56
C HIS A 189 -17.47 -14.71 3.33
N ASP A 190 -16.80 -15.67 2.72
CA ASP A 190 -16.45 -16.97 3.30
C ASP A 190 -15.38 -16.83 4.39
N SER A 191 -14.32 -16.06 4.14
CA SER A 191 -13.25 -15.81 5.11
C SER A 191 -13.49 -14.58 5.99
N GLN A 192 -14.55 -13.80 5.71
CA GLN A 192 -14.84 -12.52 6.33
C GLN A 192 -13.62 -11.58 6.35
N SER A 193 -12.91 -11.50 5.23
CA SER A 193 -11.71 -10.70 5.09
C SER A 193 -11.63 -10.03 3.72
N TRP A 194 -10.81 -8.99 3.61
CA TRP A 194 -10.42 -8.49 2.30
C TRP A 194 -9.55 -9.52 1.59
N GLY A 195 -9.80 -9.70 0.30
CA GLY A 195 -9.00 -10.59 -0.55
C GLY A 195 -7.70 -9.95 -1.01
N ARG A 196 -7.01 -10.65 -1.92
CA ARG A 196 -5.80 -10.15 -2.58
C ARG A 196 -6.12 -8.89 -3.41
N TRP A 197 -5.26 -7.89 -3.31
CA TRP A 197 -5.22 -6.75 -4.23
C TRP A 197 -4.97 -7.18 -5.67
N ARG A 198 -5.81 -6.70 -6.59
CA ARG A 198 -5.75 -7.01 -8.02
C ARG A 198 -4.80 -6.07 -8.76
N ASN A 199 -3.51 -6.22 -8.50
CA ASN A 199 -2.47 -5.41 -9.15
C ASN A 199 -2.42 -5.63 -10.66
N GLU A 200 -2.86 -6.79 -11.13
CA GLU A 200 -3.05 -7.12 -12.54
C GLU A 200 -4.07 -6.19 -13.23
N ASP A 201 -5.02 -5.61 -12.48
CA ASP A 201 -6.02 -4.70 -13.01
C ASP A 201 -5.60 -3.22 -12.87
N LYS A 202 -4.44 -2.93 -12.27
CA LYS A 202 -4.05 -1.55 -11.93
C LYS A 202 -4.12 -0.62 -13.15
N VAL A 203 -4.86 0.48 -13.01
CA VAL A 203 -5.02 1.50 -14.05
C VAL A 203 -4.21 2.75 -13.75
N LYS A 204 -3.79 3.45 -14.81
CA LYS A 204 -3.22 4.80 -14.71
C LYS A 204 -4.29 5.86 -14.91
N LEU A 205 -4.30 6.84 -14.03
CA LEU A 205 -5.17 8.01 -14.03
C LEU A 205 -4.50 9.12 -14.86
N LYS A 206 -5.23 9.65 -15.83
CA LYS A 206 -4.82 10.82 -16.61
C LYS A 206 -5.71 11.98 -16.26
N TYR A 207 -5.14 12.98 -15.61
CA TYR A 207 -5.87 14.19 -15.26
C TYR A 207 -5.84 15.20 -16.41
N ASN A 208 -7.01 15.76 -16.72
CA ASN A 208 -7.15 16.89 -17.63
C ASN A 208 -7.52 18.13 -16.82
N ASP A 209 -6.56 19.04 -16.71
CA ASP A 209 -6.68 20.27 -15.93
C ASP A 209 -7.72 21.24 -16.48
N THR A 210 -7.88 21.27 -17.80
CA THR A 210 -8.81 22.15 -18.50
C THR A 210 -10.26 21.71 -18.31
N SER A 211 -10.53 20.42 -18.46
CA SER A 211 -11.90 19.88 -18.34
C SER A 211 -12.26 19.43 -16.92
N LYS A 212 -11.31 19.46 -15.98
CA LYS A 212 -11.46 18.91 -14.62
C LYS A 212 -11.96 17.46 -14.64
N LYS A 213 -11.46 16.66 -15.57
CA LYS A 213 -11.79 15.24 -15.71
C LYS A 213 -10.59 14.36 -15.43
N ILE A 214 -10.84 13.16 -14.93
CA ILE A 214 -9.87 12.08 -14.90
C ILE A 214 -10.32 11.00 -15.86
N ALA A 215 -9.38 10.45 -16.61
CA ALA A 215 -9.64 9.30 -17.47
C ALA A 215 -8.70 8.15 -17.14
N PHE A 216 -9.20 6.93 -17.28
CA PHE A 216 -8.42 5.70 -17.20
C PHE A 216 -8.90 4.69 -18.23
N THR A 217 -8.08 3.68 -18.50
CA THR A 217 -8.39 2.61 -19.45
C THR A 217 -8.35 1.28 -18.73
N MET A 218 -9.42 0.50 -18.85
CA MET A 218 -9.52 -0.84 -18.26
C MET A 218 -8.51 -1.79 -18.90
N VAL A 219 -7.80 -2.57 -18.09
CA VAL A 219 -6.74 -3.47 -18.56
C VAL A 219 -7.32 -4.65 -19.36
N ASP A 220 -8.46 -5.17 -18.96
CA ASP A 220 -9.11 -6.34 -19.53
C ASP A 220 -9.91 -6.03 -20.80
N THR A 221 -10.68 -4.95 -20.81
CA THR A 221 -11.56 -4.58 -21.93
C THR A 221 -10.97 -3.53 -22.87
N GLY A 222 -9.97 -2.75 -22.42
CA GLY A 222 -9.48 -1.58 -23.15
C GLY A 222 -10.45 -0.40 -23.17
N ASN A 223 -11.59 -0.48 -22.48
CA ASN A 223 -12.57 0.60 -22.42
C ASN A 223 -11.97 1.81 -21.71
N ARG A 224 -12.15 2.99 -22.30
CA ARG A 224 -11.77 4.27 -21.70
C ARG A 224 -12.95 4.81 -20.88
N VAL A 225 -12.70 5.04 -19.59
CA VAL A 225 -13.66 5.65 -18.67
C VAL A 225 -13.23 7.08 -18.41
N GLU A 226 -14.18 8.01 -18.47
CA GLU A 226 -13.98 9.42 -18.10
C GLU A 226 -14.87 9.78 -16.92
N VAL A 227 -14.27 10.38 -15.91
CA VAL A 227 -14.92 10.76 -14.66
C VAL A 227 -14.79 12.26 -14.50
N GLN A 228 -15.94 12.91 -14.32
CA GLN A 228 -16.00 14.32 -13.92
C GLN A 228 -15.71 14.41 -12.42
N LEU A 229 -14.73 15.25 -12.06
CA LEU A 229 -14.50 15.67 -10.68
C LEU A 229 -15.48 16.79 -10.32
#